data_AF-A0A402CNB3-F1
#
_entry.id   AF-A0A402CNB3-F1
#
_cell.length_a   1.000
_cell.length_b   1.000
_cell.length_c   1.000
_cell.angle_alpha   90.00
_cell.angle_beta   90.00
_cell.angle_gamma   90.00
#
_symmetry.space_group_name_H-M   'P 1'
#
loop_
_entity.id
_entity.type
_entity.pdbx_description
1 polymer ?
#
loop_
_entity_poly.entity_id
_entity_poly.type
_entity_poly.pdbx_seq_one_letter_code
_entity_poly.pdbx_strand_id
1 'polypeptide(L)'
;MARLQASGVPEAAKAAEQVLSKSPTACAVTLRSLRRARVAGSLEEVLNEEFRVSVACLGSADLVEGIRAQVVDKDRNPHWSPATIDEVTDAAVATFFAPLGDLELGLTAPTTIGDQQ
;
A
#
# COMPACT_ATOMS: atom_id res chain seq x y z
N MET A 1 10.11 6.48 10.36
CA MET A 1 10.53 5.63 11.51
C MET A 1 11.28 6.41 12.58
N ALA A 2 12.21 7.32 12.21
CA ALA A 2 12.98 8.14 13.14
C ALA A 2 12.18 8.75 14.31
N ARG A 3 10.99 9.32 14.05
CA ARG A 3 10.14 9.90 15.10
C ARG A 3 9.66 8.89 16.15
N LEU A 4 9.30 7.67 15.74
CA LEU A 4 8.86 6.63 16.67
C LEU A 4 10.02 6.18 17.56
N GLN A 5 11.17 5.93 16.94
CA GLN A 5 12.39 5.48 17.62
C GLN A 5 12.96 6.54 18.59
N ALA A 6 12.88 7.83 18.24
CA ALA A 6 13.38 8.92 19.08
C ALA A 6 12.40 9.37 20.18
N SER A 7 11.19 8.80 20.25
CA SER A 7 10.13 9.31 21.13
C SER A 7 10.33 9.02 22.63
N GLY A 8 11.15 8.03 22.99
CA GLY A 8 11.30 7.56 24.37
C GLY A 8 10.09 6.81 24.94
N VAL A 9 8.99 6.68 24.17
CA VAL A 9 7.77 5.98 24.57
C VAL A 9 7.89 4.49 24.18
N PRO A 10 7.78 3.54 25.13
CA PRO A 10 7.93 2.11 24.84
C PRO A 10 6.98 1.59 23.74
N GLU A 11 5.75 2.07 23.72
CA GLU A 11 4.73 1.72 22.74
C GLU A 11 5.09 2.19 21.34
N ALA A 12 5.77 3.33 21.21
CA ALA A 12 6.23 3.84 19.93
C ALA A 12 7.41 3.02 19.36
N ALA A 13 8.33 2.58 20.22
CA ALA A 13 9.37 1.63 19.84
C ALA A 13 8.76 0.32 19.34
N LYS A 14 7.80 -0.25 20.08
CA LYS A 14 7.07 -1.46 19.67
C LYS A 14 6.34 -1.27 18.34
N ALA A 15 5.70 -0.12 18.12
CA ALA A 15 5.05 0.18 16.85
C ALA A 15 6.05 0.23 15.68
N ALA A 16 7.24 0.80 15.90
CA ALA A 16 8.30 0.83 14.89
C ALA A 16 8.77 -0.59 14.54
N GLU A 17 9.01 -1.44 15.54
CA GLU A 17 9.37 -2.85 15.34
C GLU A 17 8.30 -3.61 14.55
N GLN A 18 7.03 -3.41 14.90
CA GLN A 18 5.91 -4.04 14.19
C GLN A 18 5.86 -3.63 12.72
N VAL A 19 6.01 -2.34 12.42
CA VAL A 19 6.01 -1.85 11.03
C VAL A 19 7.22 -2.37 10.26
N LEU A 20 8.41 -2.33 10.86
CA LEU A 20 9.64 -2.80 10.23
C LEU A 20 9.68 -4.32 10.00
N SER A 21 8.82 -5.09 10.68
CA SER A 21 8.66 -6.54 10.43
C SER A 21 7.82 -6.88 9.19
N LYS A 22 7.18 -5.89 8.54
CA LYS A 22 6.28 -6.08 7.39
C LYS A 22 6.98 -5.74 6.08
N SER A 23 6.33 -6.07 4.96
CA SER A 23 6.78 -5.64 3.63
C SER A 23 6.94 -4.10 3.59
N PRO A 24 8.14 -3.59 3.29
CA PRO A 24 8.37 -2.16 3.14
C PRO A 24 7.47 -1.53 2.07
N THR A 25 7.30 -2.22 0.94
CA THR A 25 6.43 -1.80 -0.16
C THR A 25 4.99 -1.68 0.30
N ALA A 26 4.45 -2.70 0.97
CA ALA A 26 3.08 -2.69 1.45
C ALA A 26 2.84 -1.56 2.45
N CYS A 27 3.77 -1.33 3.40
CA CYS A 27 3.66 -0.22 4.34
C CYS A 27 3.65 1.16 3.64
N ALA A 28 4.48 1.35 2.62
CA ALA A 28 4.53 2.59 1.85
C ALA A 28 3.23 2.81 1.03
N VAL A 29 2.73 1.76 0.39
CA VAL A 29 1.44 1.76 -0.34
C VAL A 29 0.29 2.08 0.61
N THR A 30 0.16 1.38 1.74
CA THR A 30 -0.88 1.64 2.74
C THR A 30 -0.84 3.07 3.26
N LEU A 31 0.36 3.62 3.52
CA LEU A 31 0.49 5.01 3.96
C LEU A 31 -0.01 6.00 2.89
N ARG A 32 0.26 5.72 1.61
CA ARG A 32 -0.24 6.53 0.48
C ARG A 32 -1.75 6.41 0.36
N SER A 33 -2.30 5.20 0.43
CA SER A 33 -3.76 4.93 0.45
C SER A 33 -4.46 5.72 1.54
N LEU A 34 -3.99 5.64 2.79
CA LEU A 34 -4.58 6.37 3.92
C LEU A 34 -4.57 7.89 3.71
N ARG A 35 -3.51 8.44 3.13
CA ARG A 35 -3.39 9.87 2.85
C ARG A 35 -4.34 10.31 1.73
N ARG A 36 -4.53 9.48 0.70
CA ARG A 36 -5.44 9.76 -0.41
C ARG A 36 -6.90 9.61 0.01
N ALA A 37 -7.23 8.56 0.77
CA ALA A 37 -8.55 8.36 1.35
C ALA A 37 -8.99 9.52 2.26
N ARG A 38 -8.04 10.14 2.99
CA ARG A 38 -8.33 11.32 3.85
C ARG A 38 -8.92 12.51 3.09
N VAL A 39 -8.60 12.64 1.80
CA VAL A 39 -9.02 13.78 0.96
C VAL A 39 -10.01 13.36 -0.14
N ALA A 40 -10.41 12.09 -0.18
CA ALA A 40 -11.42 11.60 -1.12
C ALA A 40 -12.80 12.16 -0.77
N GLY A 41 -13.62 12.44 -1.79
CA GLY A 41 -14.95 13.01 -1.65
C GLY A 41 -16.02 11.98 -1.26
N SER A 42 -15.75 10.69 -1.41
CA SER A 42 -16.71 9.62 -1.17
C SER A 42 -16.04 8.27 -0.85
N LEU A 43 -16.84 7.33 -0.35
CA LEU A 43 -16.38 5.95 -0.14
C LEU A 43 -16.10 5.25 -1.46
N GLU A 44 -16.91 5.52 -2.49
CA GLU A 44 -16.82 4.98 -3.83
C GLU A 44 -15.47 5.34 -4.49
N GLU A 45 -15.01 6.58 -4.33
CA GLU A 45 -13.68 7.00 -4.77
C GLU A 45 -12.56 6.22 -4.09
N VAL A 46 -12.66 6.02 -2.77
CA VAL A 46 -11.67 5.23 -2.01
C VAL A 46 -11.66 3.79 -2.48
N LEU A 47 -12.83 3.18 -2.65
CA LEU A 47 -12.95 1.78 -3.09
C LEU A 47 -12.44 1.56 -4.52
N ASN A 48 -12.66 2.52 -5.43
CA ASN A 48 -12.08 2.46 -6.77
C ASN A 48 -10.55 2.43 -6.72
N GLU A 49 -9.95 3.25 -5.84
CA GLU A 49 -8.49 3.28 -5.67
C GLU A 49 -7.94 2.03 -4.99
N GLU A 50 -8.56 1.59 -3.88
CA GLU A 50 -8.14 0.40 -3.16
C GLU A 50 -8.30 -0.87 -4.00
N PHE A 51 -9.23 -0.86 -4.97
CA PHE A 51 -9.34 -1.93 -5.95
C PHE A 51 -8.10 -2.01 -6.85
N ARG A 52 -7.59 -0.88 -7.35
CA ARG A 52 -6.32 -0.84 -8.12
C ARG A 52 -5.16 -1.38 -7.30
N VAL A 53 -5.06 -0.92 -6.05
CA VAL A 53 -4.02 -1.38 -5.11
C VAL A 53 -4.10 -2.89 -4.90
N SER A 54 -5.32 -3.42 -4.71
CA SER A 54 -5.55 -4.86 -4.52
C SER A 54 -5.16 -5.67 -5.74
N VAL A 55 -5.53 -5.23 -6.95
CA VAL A 55 -5.14 -5.88 -8.21
C VAL A 55 -3.62 -5.85 -8.40
N ALA A 56 -2.98 -4.71 -8.16
CA ALA A 56 -1.52 -4.60 -8.25
C ALA A 56 -0.79 -5.50 -7.24
N CYS A 57 -1.34 -5.68 -6.03
CA CYS A 57 -0.78 -6.59 -5.03
C CYS A 57 -0.72 -8.04 -5.52
N LEU A 58 -1.65 -8.49 -6.38
CA LEU A 58 -1.64 -9.84 -6.94
C LEU A 58 -0.39 -10.12 -7.79
N GLY A 59 0.20 -9.08 -8.39
CA GLY A 59 1.45 -9.17 -9.15
C GLY A 59 2.72 -8.95 -8.31
N SER A 60 2.59 -8.67 -7.01
CA SER A 60 3.73 -8.34 -6.14
C SER A 60 4.41 -9.61 -5.59
N ALA A 61 5.74 -9.64 -5.64
CA ALA A 61 6.54 -10.69 -5.02
C ALA A 61 6.30 -10.76 -3.50
N ASP A 62 6.07 -9.62 -2.84
CA ASP A 62 5.84 -9.56 -1.40
C ASP A 62 4.50 -10.20 -0.99
N LEU A 63 3.48 -10.23 -1.87
CA LEU A 63 2.24 -10.94 -1.54
C LEU A 63 2.49 -12.45 -1.47
N VAL A 64 3.19 -12.98 -2.49
CA VAL A 64 3.55 -14.41 -2.56
C VAL A 64 4.44 -14.78 -1.38
N GLU A 65 5.46 -13.98 -1.07
CA GLU A 65 6.38 -14.23 0.04
C GLU A 65 5.67 -14.16 1.40
N GLY A 66 4.74 -13.22 1.57
CA GLY A 66 3.96 -13.11 2.79
C GLY A 66 3.07 -14.33 3.01
N ILE A 67 2.43 -14.82 1.95
CA ILE A 67 1.63 -16.07 1.99
C ILE A 67 2.53 -17.25 2.29
N ARG A 68 3.71 -17.35 1.66
CA ARG A 68 4.68 -18.41 1.91
C ARG A 68 5.06 -18.45 3.40
N ALA A 69 5.54 -17.33 3.93
CA ALA A 69 6.06 -17.23 5.29
C ALA A 69 4.98 -17.42 6.38
N GLN A 70 3.74 -16.99 6.14
CA GLN A 70 2.67 -17.02 7.16
C GLN A 70 1.74 -18.23 7.04
N VAL A 71 1.46 -18.71 5.83
CA VAL A 71 0.39 -19.69 5.57
C VAL A 71 0.94 -21.01 5.06
N VAL A 72 1.88 -20.99 4.10
CA VAL A 72 2.38 -22.22 3.48
C VAL A 72 3.43 -22.88 4.39
N ASP A 73 4.61 -22.26 4.48
CA ASP A 73 5.75 -22.78 5.24
C ASP A 73 5.62 -22.46 6.74
N LYS A 74 4.93 -21.36 7.07
CA LYS A 74 4.66 -20.91 8.45
C LYS A 74 5.94 -20.65 9.27
N ASP A 75 7.05 -20.34 8.61
CA ASP A 75 8.33 -20.01 9.24
C ASP A 75 8.32 -18.64 9.94
N ARG A 76 7.35 -17.77 9.60
CA ARG A 76 7.25 -16.38 10.08
C ARG A 76 8.51 -15.56 9.79
N ASN A 77 9.26 -15.93 8.76
CA ASN A 77 10.51 -15.29 8.34
C ASN A 77 10.45 -14.90 6.85
N PRO A 78 9.69 -13.83 6.51
CA PRO A 78 9.58 -13.37 5.14
C PRO A 78 10.85 -12.64 4.68
N HIS A 79 11.24 -12.85 3.42
CA HIS A 79 12.34 -12.19 2.74
C HIS A 79 11.78 -11.13 1.76
N TRP A 80 11.45 -9.97 2.31
CA TRP A 80 10.87 -8.87 1.52
C TRP A 80 11.84 -8.31 0.48
N SER A 81 11.29 -7.87 -0.66
CA SER A 81 12.07 -7.21 -1.71
C SER A 81 11.34 -5.96 -2.22
N PRO A 82 11.85 -4.74 -1.93
CA PRO A 82 13.07 -4.44 -1.18
C PRO A 82 12.98 -4.80 0.31
N ALA A 83 14.15 -4.95 0.94
CA ALA A 83 14.26 -5.37 2.34
C ALA A 83 14.04 -4.21 3.33
N THR A 84 14.27 -2.97 2.90
CA THR A 84 14.16 -1.78 3.77
C THR A 84 13.22 -0.72 3.19
N ILE A 85 12.68 0.13 4.07
CA ILE A 85 11.81 1.25 3.68
C ILE A 85 12.54 2.28 2.81
N ASP A 86 13.83 2.50 3.05
CA ASP A 86 14.62 3.52 2.34
C ASP A 86 14.88 3.15 0.87
N GLU A 87 14.76 1.87 0.53
CA GLU A 87 14.89 1.35 -0.84
C GLU A 87 13.56 1.41 -1.62
N VAL A 88 12.43 1.69 -0.96
CA VAL A 88 11.13 1.81 -1.63
C VAL A 88 11.04 3.15 -2.35
N THR A 89 10.98 3.09 -3.67
CA THR A 89 10.88 4.31 -4.50
C THR A 89 9.44 4.78 -4.65
N ASP A 90 9.23 6.09 -4.78
CA ASP A 90 7.91 6.66 -5.03
C ASP A 90 7.28 6.16 -6.34
N ALA A 91 8.11 5.88 -7.34
CA ALA A 91 7.72 5.32 -8.63
C ALA A 91 7.19 3.89 -8.46
N ALA A 92 7.88 3.04 -7.71
CA ALA A 92 7.41 1.69 -7.41
C ALA A 92 6.05 1.74 -6.69
N VAL A 93 5.89 2.61 -5.69
CA VAL A 93 4.60 2.78 -5.00
C VAL A 93 3.52 3.30 -5.95
N ALA A 94 3.85 4.18 -6.90
CA ALA A 94 2.87 4.74 -7.83
C ALA A 94 2.24 3.68 -8.75
N THR A 95 2.97 2.59 -9.06
CA THR A 95 2.44 1.50 -9.90
C THR A 95 1.20 0.83 -9.29
N PHE A 96 1.06 0.81 -7.96
CA PHE A 96 -0.10 0.24 -7.27
C PHE A 96 -1.39 1.04 -7.46
N PHE A 97 -1.27 2.29 -7.91
CA PHE A 97 -2.40 3.21 -8.12
C PHE A 97 -2.68 3.45 -9.60
N ALA A 98 -1.98 2.75 -10.50
CA ALA A 98 -2.12 2.91 -11.93
C ALA A 98 -3.54 2.50 -12.39
N PRO A 99 -4.12 3.20 -13.38
CA PRO A 99 -5.42 2.82 -13.94
C PRO A 99 -5.40 1.39 -14.51
N LEU A 100 -6.52 0.69 -14.37
CA LEU A 100 -6.72 -0.67 -14.89
C LEU A 100 -7.41 -0.70 -16.27
N GLY A 101 -7.68 0.47 -16.87
CA GLY A 101 -8.39 0.58 -18.15
C GLY A 101 -9.84 0.10 -18.02
N ASP A 102 -10.25 -0.82 -18.89
CA ASP A 102 -11.63 -1.35 -18.89
C ASP A 102 -11.94 -2.24 -17.67
N LEU A 103 -10.93 -2.57 -16.86
CA LEU A 103 -11.06 -3.40 -15.65
C LEU A 103 -11.23 -2.57 -14.37
N GLU A 104 -11.48 -1.28 -14.46
CA GLU A 104 -11.78 -0.44 -13.28
C GLU A 104 -13.03 -0.91 -12.53
N LEU A 105 -13.05 -0.72 -11.21
CA LEU A 105 -14.23 -1.07 -10.40
C LEU A 105 -15.45 -0.19 -10.75
N GLY A 106 -15.22 1.07 -11.13
CA GLY A 106 -16.24 1.92 -11.75
C GLY A 106 -17.39 2.35 -10.84
N LEU A 107 -17.17 2.52 -9.53
CA LEU A 107 -18.23 2.92 -8.60
C LEU A 107 -18.64 4.39 -8.70
N THR A 108 -17.85 5.21 -9.40
CA THR A 108 -18.15 6.60 -9.67
C THR A 108 -18.35 6.78 -11.17
N ALA A 109 -19.29 7.62 -11.58
CA ALA A 109 -19.40 8.00 -12.99
C ALA A 109 -18.04 8.52 -13.48
N PRO A 110 -17.65 8.26 -14.74
CA PRO A 110 -16.49 8.93 -15.33
C PRO A 110 -16.67 10.43 -15.08
N THR A 111 -15.67 11.07 -14.49
CA THR A 111 -15.65 12.53 -14.45
C THR A 111 -15.58 12.99 -15.90
N THR A 112 -16.74 13.30 -16.49
CA THR A 112 -16.80 14.05 -17.73
C THR A 112 -16.16 15.38 -17.39
N ILE A 113 -14.87 15.53 -17.71
CA ILE A 113 -14.26 16.85 -17.79
C ILE A 113 -15.08 17.54 -18.87
N GLY A 114 -15.97 18.42 -18.43
CA GLY A 114 -16.98 19.01 -19.28
C GLY A 114 -16.36 19.65 -20.52
N ASP A 115 -17.08 19.51 -21.63
CA ASP A 115 -16.98 20.41 -22.78
C ASP A 115 -16.87 21.86 -22.26
N GLN A 116 -15.71 22.47 -22.44
CA GLN A 116 -15.61 23.92 -22.45
C GLN A 116 -15.65 24.35 -23.92
N GLN A 117 -16.83 24.86 -24.31
CA GLN A 117 -16.99 25.77 -25.46
C GLN A 117 -16.28 27.10 -25.20
#